data_AF-A0A5C6S0C4-F1
#
_entry.id   AF-A0A5C6S0C4-F1
#
_cell.length_a   1.000
_cell.length_b   1.000
_cell.length_c   1.000
_cell.angle_alpha   90.00
_cell.angle_beta   90.00
_cell.angle_gamma   90.00
#
_symmetry.space_group_name_H-M   'P 1'
#
loop_
_entity.id
_entity.type
_entity.pdbx_description
1 polymer ?
#
loop_
_entity_poly.entity_id
_entity_poly.type
_entity_poly.pdbx_seq_one_letter_code
_entity_poly.pdbx_strand_id
1 'polypeptide(L)'
;MHVFLTVAIAVAGSALSFILAILAMRWTARPERRALLDADLVAPCIFLFNGARLVDATGPARAILAGCAAEDLPALKIWLAQRFDDLSVLDDLSAHHGRVELLGRGGTGTARLRLLAEETEGGSLRLTLVQPDCASAGIVVDSLSQQAMEEELALLRQIVEAAPMMITRRDDAGNIVWANATYLNAVEKGDKNATPWPLPEILKSDATPDAAAVIRRARVEGGEGTNWFDCYEHSDGDGTTTYALPADAEVRAEQNLREFLQTLTKTFADLPIGLAIFDRERQLQLFNPALIDLTGLSVGFLTARPSLYSVLDQLRELRIVPEPRDYRSWRKQITTLEAAAAAGHHVETWSLPGGRTYRVTGRPHPGGAIAFLFDDITSEITLTRKFRAELSLGSQVLDGLERALIVFNAVGQVVMVNRAYTQLWGENPGRMSDALKIWRGDWAEAPGLAELERELSRDGVGGQDRGVIFGPAGTGVLAWSMTALPGGKRMVRFAAASASQADTAQPPVEALAGPGRQAQSLKA
;
A
#
# COMPACT_ATOMS: atom_id res chain seq x y z
N MET A 1 39.81 45.93 -123.40
CA MET A 1 39.25 44.56 -123.35
C MET A 1 39.61 43.81 -122.07
N HIS A 2 40.85 43.92 -121.56
CA HIS A 2 41.29 43.21 -120.34
C HIS A 2 40.58 43.63 -119.03
N VAL A 3 40.21 44.90 -118.85
CA VAL A 3 39.55 45.37 -117.61
C VAL A 3 38.13 44.83 -117.43
N PHE A 4 37.38 44.69 -118.54
CA PHE A 4 36.03 44.10 -118.49
C PHE A 4 36.08 42.60 -118.18
N LEU A 5 37.10 41.90 -118.68
CA LEU A 5 37.30 40.48 -118.40
C LEU A 5 37.63 40.24 -116.92
N THR A 6 38.48 41.08 -116.32
CA THR A 6 38.83 40.96 -114.89
C THR A 6 37.64 41.24 -113.97
N VAL A 7 36.79 42.21 -114.32
CA VAL A 7 35.57 42.51 -113.54
C VAL A 7 34.54 41.39 -113.67
N ALA A 8 34.37 40.82 -114.87
CA ALA A 8 33.46 39.70 -115.09
C ALA A 8 33.89 38.44 -114.30
N ILE A 9 35.19 38.14 -114.23
CA ILE A 9 35.72 37.02 -113.45
C ILE A 9 35.54 37.25 -111.95
N ALA A 10 35.73 38.48 -111.46
CA ALA A 10 35.53 38.82 -110.05
C ALA A 10 34.06 38.69 -109.61
N VAL A 11 33.12 39.11 -110.45
CA VAL A 11 31.67 38.99 -110.18
C VAL A 11 31.20 37.54 -110.28
N ALA A 12 31.74 36.76 -111.23
CA ALA A 12 31.44 35.33 -111.32
C ALA A 12 31.98 34.56 -110.10
N GLY A 13 33.17 34.91 -109.61
CA GLY A 13 33.77 34.30 -108.42
C GLY A 13 33.00 34.59 -107.13
N SER A 14 32.49 35.82 -106.95
CA SER A 14 31.69 36.17 -105.78
C SER A 14 30.30 35.54 -105.80
N ALA A 15 29.66 35.45 -106.96
CA ALA A 15 28.39 34.74 -107.12
C ALA A 15 28.55 33.23 -106.84
N LEU A 16 29.63 32.62 -107.32
CA LEU A 16 29.91 31.19 -107.09
C LEU A 16 30.20 30.91 -105.60
N SER A 17 30.96 31.77 -104.92
CA SER A 17 31.19 31.67 -103.47
C SER A 17 29.91 31.87 -102.67
N PHE A 18 29.01 32.76 -103.09
CA PHE A 18 27.73 32.98 -102.41
C PHE A 18 26.79 31.78 -102.58
N ILE A 19 26.76 31.18 -103.78
CA ILE A 19 25.99 29.95 -104.05
C ILE A 19 26.57 28.76 -103.27
N LEU A 20 27.91 28.63 -103.22
CA LEU A 20 28.60 27.61 -102.41
C LEU A 20 28.37 27.82 -100.91
N ALA A 21 28.33 29.06 -100.43
CA ALA A 21 28.00 29.36 -99.03
C ALA A 21 26.55 29.02 -98.68
N ILE A 22 25.60 29.28 -99.59
CA ILE A 22 24.19 28.89 -99.40
C ILE A 22 24.01 27.36 -99.48
N LEU A 23 24.70 26.69 -100.41
CA LEU A 23 24.70 25.22 -100.50
C LEU A 23 25.39 24.59 -99.29
N ALA A 24 26.49 25.16 -98.80
CA ALA A 24 27.15 24.74 -97.57
C ALA A 24 26.23 24.96 -96.35
N MET A 25 25.57 26.12 -96.23
CA MET A 25 24.57 26.37 -95.18
C MET A 25 23.38 25.40 -95.25
N ARG A 26 22.94 25.01 -96.46
CA ARG A 26 21.88 24.01 -96.66
C ARG A 26 22.34 22.57 -96.42
N TRP A 27 23.62 22.25 -96.63
CA TRP A 27 24.21 20.95 -96.32
C TRP A 27 24.59 20.81 -94.84
N THR A 28 24.93 21.91 -94.17
CA THR A 28 25.14 21.95 -92.71
C THR A 28 23.82 22.06 -91.96
N ALA A 29 22.76 22.60 -92.58
CA ALA A 29 21.38 22.48 -92.11
C ALA A 29 20.83 21.08 -92.40
N ARG A 30 21.47 20.06 -91.81
CA ARG A 30 20.73 18.87 -91.37
C ARG A 30 19.63 19.37 -90.43
N PRO A 31 18.42 18.79 -90.41
CA PRO A 31 17.50 19.08 -89.32
C PRO A 31 18.27 18.75 -88.04
N GLU A 32 18.60 19.77 -87.25
CA GLU A 32 19.11 19.56 -85.91
C GLU A 32 18.05 18.74 -85.21
N ARG A 33 18.30 17.44 -85.06
CA ARG A 33 17.67 16.65 -84.03
C ARG A 33 18.04 17.36 -82.75
N ARG A 34 17.13 18.19 -82.21
CA ARG A 34 17.21 18.65 -80.84
C ARG A 34 17.38 17.39 -80.00
N ALA A 35 18.60 17.13 -79.56
CA ALA A 35 18.80 16.28 -78.42
C ALA A 35 17.95 16.90 -77.32
N LEU A 36 16.93 16.19 -76.84
CA LEU A 36 16.30 16.52 -75.57
C LEU A 36 17.46 16.68 -74.58
N LEU A 37 17.67 17.91 -74.10
CA LEU A 37 18.64 18.13 -73.04
C LEU A 37 18.16 17.29 -71.85
N ASP A 38 19.06 16.54 -71.20
CA ASP A 38 18.75 15.74 -70.00
C ASP A 38 18.01 16.56 -68.91
N ALA A 39 18.13 17.89 -68.95
CA ALA A 39 17.46 18.83 -68.06
C ALA A 39 15.93 18.97 -68.30
N ASP A 40 15.41 18.65 -69.49
CA ASP A 40 14.00 18.89 -69.85
C ASP A 40 13.06 17.71 -69.49
N LEU A 41 13.59 16.61 -68.95
CA LEU A 41 12.82 15.42 -68.54
C LEU A 41 12.68 15.27 -67.01
N VAL A 42 13.05 16.30 -66.23
CA VAL A 42 12.83 16.35 -64.78
C VAL A 42 11.34 16.56 -64.44
N ALA A 43 10.56 17.12 -65.37
CA ALA A 43 9.11 17.27 -65.26
C ALA A 43 8.37 16.11 -65.95
N PRO A 44 7.19 15.68 -65.45
CA PRO A 44 6.50 14.52 -65.99
C PRO A 44 6.12 14.73 -67.46
N CYS A 45 6.59 13.83 -68.34
CA CYS A 45 6.31 13.87 -69.77
C CYS A 45 5.03 13.07 -70.09
N ILE A 46 3.88 13.74 -69.98
CA ILE A 46 2.55 13.15 -70.16
C ILE A 46 1.86 13.71 -71.41
N PHE A 47 1.24 12.81 -72.18
CA PHE A 47 0.38 13.09 -73.33
C PHE A 47 -1.02 12.53 -73.06
N LEU A 48 -2.06 13.26 -73.44
CA LEU A 48 -3.44 12.83 -73.34
C LEU A 48 -4.09 12.90 -74.72
N PHE A 49 -4.62 11.78 -75.20
CA PHE A 49 -5.26 11.63 -76.50
C PHE A 49 -6.71 11.17 -76.34
N ASN A 50 -7.58 11.61 -77.25
CA ASN A 50 -8.90 11.04 -77.44
C ASN A 50 -8.99 10.57 -78.89
N GLY A 51 -9.03 9.25 -79.10
CA GLY A 51 -8.76 8.64 -80.39
C GLY A 51 -7.37 9.05 -80.91
N ALA A 52 -7.31 9.57 -82.14
CA ALA A 52 -6.07 10.04 -82.75
C ALA A 52 -5.67 11.48 -82.35
N ARG A 53 -6.56 12.24 -81.70
CA ARG A 53 -6.38 13.67 -81.46
C ARG A 53 -5.78 13.95 -80.09
N LEU A 54 -4.75 14.81 -80.05
CA LEU A 54 -4.20 15.30 -78.79
C LEU A 54 -5.22 16.19 -78.07
N VAL A 55 -5.52 15.85 -76.81
CA VAL A 55 -6.35 16.65 -75.89
C VAL A 55 -5.46 17.61 -75.12
N ASP A 56 -4.40 17.10 -74.52
CA ASP A 56 -3.43 17.91 -73.78
C ASP A 56 -2.05 17.24 -73.69
N ALA A 57 -1.03 18.06 -73.44
CA ALA A 57 0.34 17.63 -73.25
C ALA A 57 1.07 18.59 -72.30
N THR A 58 1.85 18.00 -71.39
CA THR A 58 2.79 18.72 -70.53
C THR A 58 3.86 19.46 -71.34
N GLY A 59 4.55 20.46 -70.75
CA GLY A 59 5.60 21.22 -71.43
C GLY A 59 6.67 20.37 -72.14
N PRO A 60 7.27 19.38 -71.46
CA PRO A 60 8.20 18.43 -72.09
C PRO A 60 7.57 17.61 -73.21
N ALA A 61 6.32 17.14 -73.03
CA ALA A 61 5.59 16.40 -74.05
C ALA A 61 5.33 17.25 -75.31
N ARG A 62 5.02 18.54 -75.15
CA ARG A 62 4.89 19.48 -76.28
C ARG A 62 6.21 19.69 -77.02
N ALA A 63 7.35 19.71 -76.31
CA ALA A 63 8.66 19.80 -76.94
C ALA A 63 8.97 18.57 -77.82
N ILE A 64 8.52 17.37 -77.42
CA ILE A 64 8.63 16.14 -78.22
C ILE A 64 7.70 16.21 -79.45
N LEU A 65 6.46 16.66 -79.27
CA LEU A 65 5.50 16.81 -80.37
C LEU A 65 5.96 17.83 -81.42
N ALA A 66 6.65 18.90 -81.02
CA ALA A 66 7.26 19.85 -81.95
C ALA A 66 8.30 19.22 -82.89
N GLY A 67 8.86 18.06 -82.53
CA GLY A 67 9.76 17.26 -83.38
C GLY A 67 9.04 16.22 -84.25
N CYS A 68 7.72 16.07 -84.12
CA CYS A 68 6.90 15.15 -84.91
C CYS A 68 6.32 15.85 -86.15
N ALA A 69 5.92 15.07 -87.16
CA ALA A 69 5.35 15.62 -88.40
C ALA A 69 3.95 16.26 -88.20
N ALA A 70 3.22 15.82 -87.16
CA ALA A 70 1.92 16.33 -86.74
C ALA A 70 1.75 16.15 -85.22
N GLU A 71 0.81 16.89 -84.63
CA GLU A 71 0.45 16.77 -83.20
C GLU A 71 -0.69 15.75 -82.99
N ASP A 72 -0.52 14.54 -83.54
CA ASP A 72 -1.49 13.45 -83.44
C ASP A 72 -0.83 12.15 -82.96
N LEU A 73 -1.66 11.20 -82.52
CA LEU A 73 -1.20 9.92 -81.99
C LEU A 73 -0.39 9.11 -83.04
N PRO A 74 -0.78 9.05 -84.33
CA PRO A 74 0.02 8.37 -85.36
C PRO A 74 1.43 8.95 -85.53
N ALA A 75 1.58 10.28 -85.57
CA ALA A 75 2.90 10.91 -85.68
C ALA A 75 3.76 10.64 -84.44
N LEU A 76 3.16 10.67 -83.24
CA LEU A 76 3.85 10.30 -82.00
C LEU A 76 4.27 8.82 -82.00
N LYS A 77 3.42 7.90 -82.49
CA LYS A 77 3.76 6.47 -82.62
C LYS A 77 4.96 6.25 -83.53
N ILE A 78 5.08 6.99 -84.64
CA ILE A 78 6.25 6.94 -85.53
C ILE A 78 7.52 7.40 -84.80
N TRP A 79 7.42 8.45 -83.98
CA TRP A 79 8.55 8.93 -83.17
C TRP A 79 8.95 7.90 -82.12
N LEU A 80 7.99 7.31 -81.41
CA LEU A 80 8.21 6.27 -80.41
C LEU A 80 8.78 4.98 -81.03
N ALA A 81 8.38 4.62 -82.26
CA ALA A 81 8.86 3.42 -82.96
C ALA A 81 10.37 3.42 -83.21
N GLN A 82 11.03 4.58 -83.11
CA GLN A 82 12.49 4.66 -83.16
C GLN A 82 13.16 4.09 -81.90
N ARG A 83 12.41 3.91 -80.81
CA ARG A 83 12.93 3.58 -79.47
C ARG A 83 12.26 2.36 -78.83
N PHE A 84 11.06 1.98 -79.25
CA PHE A 84 10.30 0.84 -78.75
C PHE A 84 10.08 -0.20 -79.86
N ASP A 85 10.22 -1.48 -79.51
CA ASP A 85 10.15 -2.60 -80.47
C ASP A 85 8.74 -2.91 -80.97
N ASP A 86 7.75 -2.84 -80.08
CA ASP A 86 6.37 -3.14 -80.41
C ASP A 86 5.43 -2.10 -79.79
N LEU A 87 4.79 -1.32 -80.67
CA LEU A 87 3.78 -0.33 -80.31
C LEU A 87 2.37 -0.74 -80.74
N SER A 88 2.22 -1.94 -81.34
CA SER A 88 0.90 -2.46 -81.71
C SER A 88 0.02 -2.73 -80.48
N VAL A 89 0.66 -2.97 -79.33
CA VAL A 89 -0.01 -3.11 -78.02
C VAL A 89 -0.79 -1.85 -77.61
N LEU A 90 -0.44 -0.67 -78.15
CA LEU A 90 -1.20 0.57 -77.91
C LEU A 90 -2.53 0.62 -78.67
N ASP A 91 -2.70 -0.18 -79.73
CA ASP A 91 -3.95 -0.27 -80.50
C ASP A 91 -4.97 -1.21 -79.82
N ASP A 92 -4.50 -2.14 -78.97
CA ASP A 92 -5.32 -3.15 -78.28
C ASP A 92 -5.31 -2.99 -76.74
N LEU A 93 -5.23 -1.76 -76.24
CA LEU A 93 -5.13 -1.48 -74.79
C LEU A 93 -6.29 -2.03 -73.95
N SER A 94 -7.49 -2.10 -74.53
CA SER A 94 -8.68 -2.65 -73.86
C SER A 94 -8.53 -4.15 -73.56
N ALA A 95 -7.74 -4.89 -74.34
CA ALA A 95 -7.41 -6.29 -74.07
C ALA A 95 -6.42 -6.46 -72.91
N HIS A 96 -5.71 -5.40 -72.54
CA HIS A 96 -4.72 -5.36 -71.46
C HIS A 96 -5.24 -4.63 -70.21
N HIS A 97 -6.54 -4.74 -69.92
CA HIS A 97 -7.20 -4.08 -68.78
C HIS A 97 -6.96 -2.56 -68.74
N GLY A 98 -6.76 -1.93 -69.90
CA GLY A 98 -6.57 -0.49 -70.01
C GLY A 98 -5.21 0.01 -69.52
N ARG A 99 -4.21 -0.87 -69.28
CA ARG A 99 -2.86 -0.43 -68.88
C ARG A 99 -1.76 -1.32 -69.43
N VAL A 100 -0.78 -0.71 -70.10
CA VAL A 100 0.39 -1.40 -70.67
C VAL A 100 1.66 -0.63 -70.35
N GLU A 101 2.73 -1.37 -70.15
CA GLU A 101 4.07 -0.83 -69.96
C GLU A 101 5.04 -1.41 -70.97
N LEU A 102 5.81 -0.53 -71.61
CA LEU A 102 6.82 -0.89 -72.60
C LEU A 102 8.19 -0.33 -72.19
N LEU A 103 9.24 -1.10 -72.42
CA LEU A 103 10.63 -0.71 -72.16
C LEU A 103 11.37 -0.56 -73.51
N GLY A 104 12.04 0.57 -73.69
CA GLY A 104 12.74 0.89 -74.93
C GLY A 104 14.09 0.18 -75.09
N ARG A 105 14.58 0.11 -76.34
CA ARG A 105 15.89 -0.47 -76.70
C ARG A 105 17.04 0.26 -75.99
N GLY A 106 18.05 -0.50 -75.57
CA GLY A 106 19.31 0.04 -75.04
C GLY A 106 20.08 0.84 -76.09
N GLY A 107 20.09 2.16 -75.95
CA GLY A 107 21.03 3.06 -76.64
C GLY A 107 22.29 3.30 -75.80
N THR A 108 23.34 3.85 -76.41
CA THR A 108 24.57 4.20 -75.69
C THR A 108 24.39 5.48 -74.86
N GLY A 109 24.42 5.33 -73.53
CA GLY A 109 24.21 6.38 -72.51
C GLY A 109 23.19 5.96 -71.45
N THR A 110 23.00 6.76 -70.39
CA THR A 110 21.89 6.62 -69.41
C THR A 110 20.55 6.91 -70.08
N ALA A 111 19.95 5.95 -70.80
CA ALA A 111 18.54 6.02 -71.22
C ALA A 111 17.98 4.67 -71.73
N ARG A 112 17.27 3.93 -70.87
CA ARG A 112 16.24 2.97 -71.29
C ARG A 112 14.86 3.57 -71.03
N LEU A 113 14.25 4.30 -71.95
CA LEU A 113 12.94 4.91 -71.67
C LEU A 113 11.86 3.85 -71.34
N ARG A 114 11.02 4.13 -70.35
CA ARG A 114 9.81 3.38 -69.99
C ARG A 114 8.60 4.17 -70.46
N LEU A 115 7.72 3.53 -71.22
CA LEU A 115 6.46 4.10 -71.67
C LEU A 115 5.32 3.40 -70.93
N LEU A 116 4.50 4.18 -70.22
CA LEU A 116 3.27 3.72 -69.61
C LEU A 116 2.08 4.24 -70.39
N ALA A 117 1.22 3.36 -70.84
CA ALA A 117 -0.02 3.67 -71.53
C ALA A 117 -1.21 3.25 -70.68
N GLU A 118 -2.16 4.16 -70.49
CA GLU A 118 -3.36 3.95 -69.67
C GLU A 118 -4.59 4.49 -70.40
N GLU A 119 -5.67 3.70 -70.43
CA GLU A 119 -6.99 4.15 -70.85
C GLU A 119 -7.72 4.70 -69.61
N THR A 120 -8.13 5.97 -69.66
CA THR A 120 -8.88 6.59 -68.56
C THR A 120 -10.34 6.14 -68.56
N GLU A 121 -11.05 6.28 -67.44
CA GLU A 121 -12.48 5.94 -67.33
C GLU A 121 -13.37 6.65 -68.38
N GLY A 122 -12.89 7.76 -68.96
CA GLY A 122 -13.55 8.49 -70.04
C GLY A 122 -13.17 8.07 -71.46
N GLY A 123 -12.48 6.94 -71.65
CA GLY A 123 -12.07 6.42 -72.97
C GLY A 123 -10.94 7.22 -73.64
N SER A 124 -10.18 8.02 -72.88
CA SER A 124 -9.02 8.76 -73.39
C SER A 124 -7.73 8.01 -73.09
N LEU A 125 -6.77 8.07 -74.01
CA LEU A 125 -5.47 7.44 -73.87
C LEU A 125 -4.46 8.40 -73.22
N ARG A 126 -3.94 8.03 -72.05
CA ARG A 126 -2.82 8.70 -71.39
C ARG A 126 -1.52 7.95 -71.67
N LEU A 127 -0.52 8.64 -72.21
CA LEU A 127 0.83 8.12 -72.40
C LEU A 127 1.81 8.87 -71.49
N THR A 128 2.63 8.16 -70.73
CA THR A 128 3.65 8.72 -69.82
C THR A 128 5.01 8.14 -70.16
N LEU A 129 5.98 9.02 -70.46
CA LEU A 129 7.37 8.66 -70.74
C LEU A 129 8.24 8.92 -69.50
N VAL A 130 8.96 7.90 -69.04
CA VAL A 130 9.82 7.93 -67.84
C VAL A 130 11.22 7.43 -68.20
N GLN A 131 12.27 8.06 -67.64
CA GLN A 131 13.64 7.58 -67.74
C GLN A 131 14.02 6.88 -66.42
N PRO A 132 14.33 5.57 -66.41
CA PRO A 132 14.53 4.79 -65.20
C PRO A 132 15.83 5.12 -64.47
N ASP A 133 16.85 5.63 -65.17
CA ASP A 133 18.09 6.11 -64.53
C ASP A 133 17.88 7.48 -63.84
N CYS A 134 16.74 8.12 -64.11
CA CYS A 134 16.21 9.27 -63.38
C CYS A 134 15.17 8.83 -62.33
N ALA A 135 15.34 7.64 -61.73
CA ALA A 135 14.48 7.14 -60.66
C ALA A 135 14.40 8.07 -59.43
N SER A 136 15.27 9.09 -59.35
CA SER A 136 15.23 10.15 -58.33
C SER A 136 14.60 11.48 -58.80
N ALA A 137 14.10 11.59 -60.04
CA ALA A 137 13.53 12.84 -60.57
C ALA A 137 12.08 12.72 -61.09
N GLY A 138 11.44 11.56 -60.95
CA GLY A 138 10.10 11.32 -61.51
C GLY A 138 9.20 10.37 -60.74
N ILE A 139 9.64 9.84 -59.59
CA ILE A 139 8.68 9.58 -58.51
C ILE A 139 8.52 10.94 -57.84
N VAL A 140 7.51 11.68 -58.29
CA VAL A 140 6.90 12.65 -57.39
C VAL A 140 6.48 11.81 -56.20
N VAL A 141 7.27 11.81 -55.12
CA VAL A 141 6.69 11.65 -53.80
C VAL A 141 5.65 12.75 -53.79
N ASP A 142 4.39 12.35 -53.95
CA ASP A 142 3.24 13.26 -53.98
C ASP A 142 3.49 14.32 -52.92
N SER A 143 3.36 15.60 -53.23
CA SER A 143 3.53 16.65 -52.21
C SER A 143 2.64 16.37 -50.99
N LEU A 144 1.53 15.65 -51.21
CA LEU A 144 0.66 15.12 -50.15
C LEU A 144 1.30 13.96 -49.35
N SER A 145 2.10 13.10 -49.98
CA SER A 145 2.88 12.05 -49.29
C SER A 145 4.05 12.61 -48.48
N GLN A 146 4.75 13.62 -48.99
CA GLN A 146 5.78 14.32 -48.22
C GLN A 146 5.15 15.05 -47.03
N GLN A 147 4.05 15.78 -47.26
CA GLN A 147 3.31 16.45 -46.20
C GLN A 147 2.80 15.44 -45.17
N ALA A 148 2.25 14.30 -45.60
CA ALA A 148 1.81 13.25 -44.68
C ALA A 148 2.97 12.68 -43.82
N MET A 149 4.16 12.51 -44.40
CA MET A 149 5.35 12.07 -43.66
C MET A 149 5.82 13.13 -42.66
N GLU A 150 5.82 14.41 -43.04
CA GLU A 150 6.17 15.52 -42.15
C GLU A 150 5.15 15.66 -41.00
N GLU A 151 3.86 15.50 -41.29
CA GLU A 151 2.78 15.47 -40.31
C GLU A 151 2.93 14.27 -39.35
N GLU A 152 3.24 13.09 -39.87
CA GLU A 152 3.49 11.89 -39.05
C GLU A 152 4.72 12.06 -38.16
N LEU A 153 5.83 12.58 -38.68
CA LEU A 153 7.03 12.86 -37.88
C LEU A 153 6.77 13.92 -36.81
N ALA A 154 6.00 14.97 -37.13
CA ALA A 154 5.60 15.99 -36.16
C ALA A 154 4.73 15.37 -35.05
N LEU A 155 3.78 14.49 -35.42
CA LEU A 155 2.95 13.76 -34.47
C LEU A 155 3.78 12.86 -33.56
N LEU A 156 4.69 12.05 -34.12
CA LEU A 156 5.55 11.16 -33.34
C LEU A 156 6.44 11.94 -32.36
N ARG A 157 7.01 13.08 -32.80
CA ARG A 157 7.76 13.98 -31.91
C ARG A 157 6.89 14.52 -30.79
N GLN A 158 5.67 14.98 -31.10
CA GLN A 158 4.74 15.48 -30.07
C GLN A 158 4.37 14.39 -29.04
N ILE A 159 4.13 13.15 -29.49
CA ILE A 159 3.83 12.03 -28.60
C ILE A 159 4.99 11.76 -27.64
N VAL A 160 6.22 11.76 -28.17
CA VAL A 160 7.43 11.48 -27.41
C VAL A 160 7.78 12.62 -26.43
N GLU A 161 7.58 13.87 -26.83
CA GLU A 161 7.78 15.04 -25.97
C GLU A 161 6.74 15.13 -24.84
N ALA A 162 5.49 14.75 -25.11
CA ALA A 162 4.43 14.71 -24.10
C ALA A 162 4.45 13.44 -23.22
N ALA A 163 5.37 12.50 -23.47
CA ALA A 163 5.42 11.25 -22.74
C ALA A 163 5.72 11.49 -21.25
N PRO A 164 4.93 10.91 -20.32
CA PRO A 164 5.11 11.12 -18.88
C PRO A 164 6.32 10.38 -18.29
N MET A 165 6.97 9.55 -19.10
CA MET A 165 8.20 8.84 -18.78
C MET A 165 9.42 9.60 -19.31
N MET A 166 10.55 9.47 -18.65
CA MET A 166 11.81 10.01 -19.15
C MET A 166 12.35 9.08 -20.24
N ILE A 167 12.78 9.67 -21.36
CA ILE A 167 13.38 8.93 -22.46
C ILE A 167 14.69 9.60 -22.84
N THR A 168 15.77 8.82 -22.88
CA THR A 168 17.09 9.28 -23.33
C THR A 168 17.64 8.32 -24.37
N ARG A 169 18.48 8.83 -25.27
CA ARG A 169 19.27 8.04 -26.21
C ARG A 169 20.74 8.36 -25.98
N ARG A 170 21.57 7.34 -25.89
CA ARG A 170 23.03 7.43 -25.73
C ARG A 170 23.75 6.94 -26.98
N ASP A 171 24.88 7.55 -27.30
CA ASP A 171 25.83 7.03 -28.30
C ASP A 171 26.67 5.86 -27.75
N ASP A 172 27.52 5.27 -28.59
CA ASP A 172 28.44 4.20 -28.21
C ASP A 172 29.48 4.63 -27.14
N ALA A 173 29.72 5.94 -27.00
CA ALA A 173 30.58 6.49 -25.97
C ALA A 173 29.85 6.70 -24.62
N GLY A 174 28.54 6.43 -24.58
CA GLY A 174 27.70 6.58 -23.39
C GLY A 174 27.21 8.01 -23.14
N ASN A 175 27.42 8.94 -24.06
CA ASN A 175 26.91 10.31 -23.94
C ASN A 175 25.46 10.38 -24.38
N ILE A 176 24.63 11.11 -23.63
CA ILE A 176 23.24 11.36 -24.02
C ILE A 176 23.25 12.22 -25.29
N VAL A 177 22.75 11.66 -26.39
CA VAL A 177 22.63 12.32 -27.70
C VAL A 177 21.24 12.88 -27.99
N TRP A 178 20.22 12.44 -27.24
CA TRP A 178 18.86 12.97 -27.32
C TRP A 178 18.09 12.66 -26.02
N ALA A 179 17.16 13.53 -25.64
CA ALA A 179 16.28 13.34 -24.49
C ALA A 179 14.94 14.05 -24.69
N ASN A 180 13.85 13.52 -24.13
CA ASN A 180 12.53 14.18 -24.17
C ASN A 180 12.38 15.29 -23.11
N ALA A 181 11.35 16.13 -23.26
CA ALA A 181 11.04 17.23 -22.34
C ALA A 181 10.94 16.78 -20.87
N THR A 182 10.38 15.59 -20.60
CA THR A 182 10.28 15.06 -19.23
C THR A 182 11.64 14.86 -18.58
N TYR A 183 12.65 14.37 -19.32
CA TYR A 183 14.02 14.26 -18.83
C TYR A 183 14.69 15.63 -18.66
N LEU A 184 14.54 16.52 -19.65
CA LEU A 184 15.10 17.88 -19.58
C LEU A 184 14.56 18.64 -18.36
N ASN A 185 13.25 18.57 -18.12
CA ASN A 185 12.61 19.16 -16.95
C ASN A 185 13.16 18.60 -15.64
N ALA A 186 13.52 17.30 -15.59
CA ALA A 186 14.11 16.68 -14.41
C ALA A 186 15.55 17.16 -14.18
N VAL A 187 16.34 17.34 -15.24
CA VAL A 187 17.69 17.93 -15.19
C VAL A 187 17.63 19.37 -14.68
N GLU A 188 16.76 20.21 -15.24
CA GLU A 188 16.59 21.61 -14.84
C GLU A 188 16.14 21.79 -13.39
N LYS A 189 15.32 20.86 -12.87
CA LYS A 189 14.92 20.85 -11.46
C LYS A 189 16.09 20.52 -10.53
N GLY A 190 17.02 19.66 -10.96
CA GLY A 190 18.20 19.28 -10.19
C GLY A 190 19.28 20.36 -10.19
N ASP A 191 19.55 20.94 -11.36
CA ASP A 191 20.47 22.05 -11.54
C ASP A 191 20.00 22.95 -12.71
N LYS A 192 19.56 24.16 -12.37
CA LYS A 192 19.03 25.15 -13.32
C LYS A 192 20.05 25.60 -14.36
N ASN A 193 21.34 25.36 -14.13
CA ASN A 193 22.42 25.71 -15.04
C ASN A 193 22.98 24.49 -15.81
N ALA A 194 22.39 23.29 -15.64
CA ALA A 194 22.90 22.02 -16.19
C ALA A 194 22.27 21.58 -17.53
N THR A 195 21.71 22.51 -18.29
CA THR A 195 21.29 22.28 -19.69
C THR A 195 22.37 22.49 -20.78
N PRO A 196 23.69 22.72 -20.55
CA PRO A 196 24.64 22.71 -21.65
C PRO A 196 24.87 21.27 -22.11
N TRP A 197 24.93 21.08 -23.43
CA TRP A 197 25.30 19.80 -24.01
C TRP A 197 26.77 19.50 -23.73
N PRO A 198 27.16 18.26 -23.37
CA PRO A 198 26.32 17.05 -23.20
C PRO A 198 25.50 17.04 -21.90
N LEU A 199 24.29 16.47 -21.94
CA LEU A 199 23.41 16.38 -20.77
C LEU A 199 24.01 15.50 -19.66
N PRO A 200 23.85 15.88 -18.38
CA PRO A 200 24.31 15.08 -17.25
C PRO A 200 23.43 13.84 -17.03
N GLU A 201 24.03 12.74 -16.61
CA GLU A 201 23.31 11.51 -16.25
C GLU A 201 22.71 11.62 -14.84
N ILE A 202 21.40 11.86 -14.77
CA ILE A 202 20.66 11.99 -13.50
C ILE A 202 20.10 10.66 -12.97
N LEU A 203 19.95 9.63 -13.82
CA LEU A 203 19.42 8.32 -13.44
C LEU A 203 20.55 7.48 -12.85
N LYS A 204 20.73 7.55 -11.53
CA LYS A 204 21.73 6.76 -10.81
C LYS A 204 21.15 5.39 -10.45
N SER A 205 21.76 4.31 -10.90
CA SER A 205 21.43 2.97 -10.43
C SER A 205 22.49 2.47 -9.47
N ASP A 206 22.08 1.91 -8.32
CA ASP A 206 22.96 1.30 -7.33
C ASP A 206 23.27 -0.18 -7.65
N ALA A 207 22.60 -0.76 -8.64
CA ALA A 207 22.82 -2.15 -9.05
C ALA A 207 24.04 -2.26 -9.98
N THR A 208 24.95 -3.19 -9.68
CA THR A 208 25.89 -3.68 -10.69
C THR A 208 25.07 -4.19 -11.89
N PRO A 209 25.45 -3.87 -13.14
CA PRO A 209 24.71 -4.30 -14.31
C PRO A 209 24.72 -5.84 -14.37
N ASP A 210 23.67 -6.45 -13.83
CA ASP A 210 23.40 -7.85 -14.04
C ASP A 210 22.86 -7.97 -15.46
N ALA A 211 23.66 -8.56 -16.35
CA ALA A 211 23.37 -8.62 -17.78
C ALA A 211 22.05 -9.36 -18.10
N ALA A 212 21.44 -10.01 -17.11
CA ALA A 212 20.16 -10.72 -17.20
C ALA A 212 18.93 -9.91 -16.76
N ALA A 213 19.10 -8.77 -16.07
CA ALA A 213 17.97 -8.00 -15.56
C ALA A 213 17.35 -7.10 -16.66
N VAL A 214 16.13 -7.44 -17.08
CA VAL A 214 15.35 -6.68 -18.09
C VAL A 214 14.96 -5.28 -17.62
N ILE A 215 14.91 -5.06 -16.30
CA ILE A 215 14.49 -3.81 -15.67
C ILE A 215 15.55 -3.41 -14.64
N ARG A 216 16.01 -2.15 -14.73
CA ARG A 216 16.98 -1.58 -13.79
C ARG A 216 16.34 -0.46 -12.98
N ARG A 217 16.32 -0.60 -11.66
CA ARG A 217 15.83 0.46 -10.77
C ARG A 217 16.88 1.56 -10.62
N ALA A 218 16.47 2.80 -10.85
CA ALA A 218 17.30 4.00 -10.71
C ALA A 218 16.63 5.00 -9.77
N ARG A 219 17.45 5.89 -9.22
CA ARG A 219 17.02 7.00 -8.39
C ARG A 219 17.50 8.33 -8.97
N VAL A 220 16.67 9.34 -8.86
CA VAL A 220 17.01 10.74 -9.12
C VAL A 220 16.94 11.48 -7.79
N GLU A 221 18.05 12.09 -7.39
CA GLU A 221 18.12 12.94 -6.21
C GLU A 221 17.80 14.38 -6.64
N GLY A 222 16.67 14.92 -6.18
CA GLY A 222 16.25 16.29 -6.45
C GLY A 222 16.02 17.09 -5.17
N GLY A 223 15.77 18.39 -5.31
CA GLY A 223 15.53 19.29 -4.17
C GLY A 223 14.31 18.94 -3.31
N GLU A 224 13.35 18.17 -3.83
CA GLU A 224 12.14 17.70 -3.12
C GLU A 224 12.25 16.27 -2.55
N GLY A 225 13.39 15.58 -2.75
CA GLY A 225 13.63 14.22 -2.27
C GLY A 225 14.18 13.27 -3.34
N THR A 226 14.20 11.97 -3.00
CA THR A 226 14.61 10.89 -3.91
C THR A 226 13.40 10.33 -4.64
N ASN A 227 13.42 10.40 -5.97
CA ASN A 227 12.40 9.78 -6.83
C ASN A 227 12.95 8.51 -7.46
N TRP A 228 12.11 7.49 -7.57
CA TRP A 228 12.47 6.17 -8.08
C TRP A 228 11.89 5.92 -9.46
N PHE A 229 12.69 5.28 -10.32
CA PHE A 229 12.31 4.95 -11.69
C PHE A 229 12.72 3.52 -12.04
N ASP A 230 11.87 2.85 -12.82
CA ASP A 230 12.21 1.58 -13.46
C ASP A 230 12.66 1.86 -14.90
N CYS A 231 13.92 1.55 -15.17
CA CYS A 231 14.59 1.81 -16.44
C CYS A 231 14.60 0.55 -17.31
N TYR A 232 14.15 0.70 -18.54
CA TYR A 232 14.21 -0.30 -19.61
C TYR A 232 15.20 0.20 -20.66
N GLU A 233 16.16 -0.64 -21.04
CA GLU A 233 17.15 -0.26 -22.05
C GLU A 233 16.96 -1.09 -23.31
N HIS A 234 16.95 -0.41 -24.45
CA HIS A 234 16.92 -1.01 -25.77
C HIS A 234 18.13 -0.51 -26.56
N SER A 235 18.99 -1.43 -26.98
CA SER A 235 20.14 -1.09 -27.83
C SER A 235 19.84 -1.44 -29.28
N ASP A 236 20.04 -0.46 -30.16
CA ASP A 236 20.07 -0.64 -31.61
C ASP A 236 21.49 -0.38 -32.13
N GLY A 237 21.75 -0.60 -33.43
CA GLY A 237 23.09 -0.43 -34.01
C GLY A 237 23.63 1.01 -33.98
N ASP A 238 22.79 1.98 -33.63
CA ASP A 238 23.07 3.42 -33.62
C ASP A 238 22.98 4.02 -32.20
N GLY A 239 22.99 3.19 -31.15
CA GLY A 239 23.03 3.60 -29.74
C GLY A 239 22.03 2.89 -28.82
N THR A 240 21.95 3.36 -27.56
CA THR A 240 21.07 2.78 -26.53
C THR A 240 19.99 3.78 -26.13
N THR A 241 18.72 3.37 -26.22
CA THR A 241 17.57 4.13 -25.73
C THR A 241 17.16 3.63 -24.35
N THR A 242 17.06 4.53 -23.38
CA THR A 242 16.59 4.24 -22.03
C THR A 242 15.21 4.84 -21.80
N TYR A 243 14.27 4.03 -21.32
CA TYR A 243 12.93 4.42 -20.92
C TYR A 243 12.81 4.31 -19.40
N ALA A 244 12.59 5.42 -18.69
CA ALA A 244 12.50 5.46 -17.24
C ALA A 244 11.07 5.82 -16.80
N LEU A 245 10.35 4.82 -16.26
CA LEU A 245 8.99 4.97 -15.76
C LEU A 245 9.00 5.28 -14.25
N PRO A 246 8.16 6.22 -13.74
CA PRO A 246 8.06 6.50 -12.31
C PRO A 246 7.65 5.25 -11.51
N ALA A 247 8.43 4.91 -10.48
CA ALA A 247 8.25 3.76 -9.61
C ALA A 247 8.02 4.13 -8.13
N ASP A 248 7.85 5.42 -7.82
CA ASP A 248 7.68 5.92 -6.45
C ASP A 248 6.53 5.27 -5.68
N ALA A 249 5.39 5.06 -6.34
CA ALA A 249 4.23 4.44 -5.71
C ALA A 249 4.50 2.98 -5.30
N GLU A 250 5.24 2.24 -6.13
CA GLU A 250 5.58 0.84 -5.88
C GLU A 250 6.64 0.73 -4.77
N VAL A 251 7.69 1.55 -4.83
CA VAL A 251 8.73 1.59 -3.79
C VAL A 251 8.14 1.97 -2.44
N ARG A 252 7.25 2.97 -2.38
CA ARG A 252 6.55 3.35 -1.14
C ARG A 252 5.65 2.23 -0.64
N ALA A 253 4.94 1.53 -1.51
CA ALA A 253 4.10 0.40 -1.11
C ALA A 253 4.94 -0.75 -0.52
N GLU A 254 6.08 -1.06 -1.13
CA GLU A 254 7.01 -2.08 -0.63
C GLU A 254 7.63 -1.68 0.72
N GLN A 255 8.05 -0.43 0.86
CA GLN A 255 8.59 0.11 2.12
C GLN A 255 7.54 0.09 3.23
N ASN A 256 6.32 0.58 2.97
CA ASN A 256 5.23 0.57 3.94
C ASN A 256 4.89 -0.86 4.39
N LEU A 257 4.86 -1.82 3.47
CA LEU A 257 4.65 -3.22 3.80
C LEU A 257 5.77 -3.76 4.70
N ARG A 258 7.02 -3.44 4.37
CA ARG A 258 8.19 -3.86 5.16
C ARG A 258 8.16 -3.29 6.57
N GLU A 259 7.89 -1.99 6.71
CA GLU A 259 7.75 -1.32 8.01
C GLU A 259 6.58 -1.89 8.82
N PHE A 260 5.46 -2.16 8.17
CA PHE A 260 4.30 -2.79 8.79
C PHE A 260 4.63 -4.19 9.33
N LEU A 261 5.27 -5.04 8.52
CA LEU A 261 5.72 -6.38 8.93
C LEU A 261 6.74 -6.33 10.06
N GLN A 262 7.68 -5.37 10.02
CA GLN A 262 8.65 -5.15 11.08
C GLN A 262 7.96 -4.73 12.39
N THR A 263 7.00 -3.81 12.31
CA THR A 263 6.24 -3.34 13.46
C THR A 263 5.40 -4.46 14.08
N LEU A 264 4.72 -5.27 13.25
CA LEU A 264 3.98 -6.45 13.71
C LEU A 264 4.91 -7.47 14.38
N THR A 265 6.07 -7.73 13.79
CA THR A 265 7.03 -8.69 14.36
C THR A 265 7.59 -8.20 15.70
N LYS A 266 7.90 -6.90 15.80
CA LYS A 266 8.37 -6.28 17.04
C LYS A 266 7.31 -6.31 18.13
N THR A 267 6.09 -5.86 17.83
CA THR A 267 4.97 -5.90 18.78
C THR A 267 4.62 -7.32 19.21
N PHE A 268 4.73 -8.29 18.29
CA PHE A 268 4.55 -9.71 18.60
C PHE A 268 5.61 -10.24 19.57
N ALA A 269 6.87 -9.81 19.41
CA ALA A 269 7.97 -10.16 20.29
C ALA A 269 7.89 -9.48 21.66
N ASP A 270 7.40 -8.24 21.72
CA ASP A 270 7.29 -7.45 22.95
C ASP A 270 6.09 -7.82 23.83
N LEU A 271 5.19 -8.70 23.36
CA LEU A 271 4.06 -9.21 24.17
C LEU A 271 4.60 -10.00 25.39
N PRO A 272 4.28 -9.60 26.63
CA PRO A 272 4.72 -10.32 27.83
C PRO A 272 3.99 -11.65 28.05
N ILE A 273 2.99 -11.94 27.22
CA ILE A 273 2.17 -13.15 27.27
C ILE A 273 2.76 -14.16 26.30
N GLY A 274 3.08 -15.35 26.77
CA GLY A 274 3.54 -16.45 25.94
C GLY A 274 2.44 -16.94 25.00
N LEU A 275 2.66 -16.88 23.69
CA LEU A 275 1.72 -17.33 22.67
C LEU A 275 2.24 -18.59 21.98
N ALA A 276 1.37 -19.57 21.79
CA ALA A 276 1.59 -20.73 20.94
C ALA A 276 0.35 -20.99 20.07
N ILE A 277 0.51 -21.01 18.74
CA ILE A 277 -0.56 -21.34 17.78
C ILE A 277 -0.29 -22.70 17.16
N PHE A 278 -1.30 -23.56 17.25
CA PHE A 278 -1.30 -24.91 16.70
C PHE A 278 -2.29 -25.00 15.53
N ASP A 279 -1.90 -25.66 14.44
CA ASP A 279 -2.77 -25.87 13.28
C ASP A 279 -3.90 -26.90 13.54
N ARG A 280 -4.62 -27.27 12.47
CA ARG A 280 -5.71 -28.26 12.52
C ARG A 280 -5.20 -29.63 12.97
N GLU A 281 -3.97 -29.97 12.60
CA GLU A 281 -3.24 -31.20 12.93
C GLU A 281 -2.53 -31.13 14.29
N ARG A 282 -2.75 -30.05 15.05
CA ARG A 282 -2.17 -29.79 16.37
C ARG A 282 -0.65 -29.68 16.38
N GLN A 283 -0.04 -29.28 15.27
CA GLN A 283 1.39 -28.97 15.21
C GLN A 283 1.62 -27.48 15.46
N LEU A 284 2.68 -27.17 16.20
CA LEU A 284 3.05 -25.79 16.48
C LEU A 284 3.47 -25.08 15.19
N GLN A 285 2.76 -24.00 14.84
CA GLN A 285 3.07 -23.17 13.68
C GLN A 285 3.79 -21.89 14.06
N LEU A 286 3.42 -21.30 15.20
CA LEU A 286 3.89 -19.97 15.59
C LEU A 286 3.98 -19.86 17.10
N PHE A 287 5.06 -19.26 17.59
CA PHE A 287 5.28 -18.96 19.00
C PHE A 287 6.04 -17.64 19.14
N ASN A 288 5.87 -16.96 20.28
CA ASN A 288 6.63 -15.75 20.59
C ASN A 288 7.77 -16.02 21.59
N PRO A 289 8.75 -15.10 21.73
CA PRO A 289 9.83 -15.23 22.70
C PRO A 289 9.35 -15.34 24.15
N ALA A 290 8.29 -14.63 24.54
CA ALA A 290 7.75 -14.70 25.90
C ALA A 290 7.28 -16.12 26.30
N LEU A 291 6.88 -16.96 25.34
CA LEU A 291 6.61 -18.36 25.62
C LEU A 291 7.86 -19.06 26.17
N ILE A 292 9.03 -18.81 25.58
CA ILE A 292 10.31 -19.38 26.03
C ILE A 292 10.65 -18.83 27.41
N ASP A 293 10.52 -17.52 27.63
CA ASP A 293 10.89 -16.89 28.90
C ASP A 293 10.03 -17.39 30.07
N LEU A 294 8.73 -17.58 29.83
CA LEU A 294 7.79 -18.09 30.83
C LEU A 294 7.93 -19.60 31.06
N THR A 295 8.22 -20.36 30.01
CA THR A 295 8.15 -21.82 30.05
C THR A 295 9.50 -22.55 30.05
N GLY A 296 10.61 -21.85 29.79
CA GLY A 296 11.93 -22.48 29.64
C GLY A 296 12.03 -23.52 28.52
N LEU A 297 11.05 -23.60 27.61
CA LEU A 297 11.10 -24.49 26.45
C LEU A 297 12.26 -24.09 25.54
N SER A 298 13.03 -25.06 25.04
CA SER A 298 14.16 -24.75 24.16
C SER A 298 13.68 -24.27 22.78
N VAL A 299 14.40 -23.31 22.20
CA VAL A 299 14.14 -22.82 20.84
C VAL A 299 14.17 -23.97 19.84
N GLY A 300 15.17 -24.85 19.92
CA GLY A 300 15.31 -26.00 19.02
C GLY A 300 14.11 -26.94 19.06
N PHE A 301 13.53 -27.18 20.24
CA PHE A 301 12.31 -27.96 20.38
C PHE A 301 11.11 -27.29 19.70
N LEU A 302 10.91 -25.98 19.90
CA LEU A 302 9.78 -25.25 19.33
C LEU A 302 9.90 -25.09 17.81
N THR A 303 11.11 -24.88 17.29
CA THR A 303 11.36 -24.78 15.84
C THR A 303 11.13 -26.11 15.11
N ALA A 304 11.23 -27.25 15.80
CA ALA A 304 10.90 -28.57 15.26
C ALA A 304 9.38 -28.79 15.05
N ARG A 305 8.54 -27.77 15.30
CA ARG A 305 7.07 -27.80 15.16
C ARG A 305 6.43 -28.98 15.90
N PRO A 306 6.66 -29.12 17.21
CA PRO A 306 6.16 -30.24 17.99
C PRO A 306 4.62 -30.21 18.07
N SER A 307 4.04 -31.39 18.31
CA SER A 307 2.61 -31.48 18.56
C SER A 307 2.22 -30.80 19.88
N LEU A 308 0.96 -30.36 20.00
CA LEU A 308 0.39 -29.82 21.24
C LEU A 308 0.65 -30.75 22.44
N TYR A 309 0.46 -32.05 22.26
CA TYR A 309 0.70 -33.06 23.30
C TYR A 309 2.17 -33.10 23.71
N SER A 310 3.09 -33.02 22.75
CA SER A 310 4.53 -32.99 23.02
C SER A 310 4.93 -31.73 23.79
N VAL A 311 4.37 -30.57 23.44
CA VAL A 311 4.62 -29.31 24.18
C VAL A 311 4.15 -29.44 25.62
N LEU A 312 2.94 -29.95 25.86
CA LEU A 312 2.39 -30.11 27.20
C LEU A 312 3.16 -31.15 28.04
N ASP A 313 3.65 -32.22 27.42
CA ASP A 313 4.52 -33.19 28.08
C ASP A 313 5.86 -32.56 28.49
N GLN A 314 6.45 -31.72 27.63
CA GLN A 314 7.68 -30.99 27.93
C GLN A 314 7.49 -29.95 29.05
N LEU A 315 6.37 -29.21 29.03
CA LEU A 315 6.01 -28.28 30.11
C LEU A 315 5.91 -29.00 31.45
N ARG A 316 5.36 -30.22 31.46
CA ARG A 316 5.28 -31.04 32.67
C ARG A 316 6.66 -31.47 33.16
N GLU A 317 7.55 -31.89 32.26
CA GLU A 317 8.94 -32.25 32.62
C GLU A 317 9.68 -31.06 33.27
N LEU A 318 9.44 -29.86 32.76
CA LEU A 318 9.95 -28.60 33.30
C LEU A 318 9.19 -28.11 34.55
N ARG A 319 8.19 -28.86 35.03
CA ARG A 319 7.31 -28.54 36.17
C ARG A 319 6.51 -27.24 35.99
N ILE A 320 6.12 -26.92 34.76
CA ILE A 320 5.32 -25.75 34.38
C ILE A 320 3.89 -26.19 34.10
N VAL A 321 3.35 -26.95 35.04
CA VAL A 321 2.00 -27.50 35.06
C VAL A 321 1.60 -27.60 36.54
N PRO A 322 0.33 -27.36 36.92
CA PRO A 322 -0.14 -27.61 38.28
C PRO A 322 0.10 -29.08 38.63
N GLU A 323 0.69 -29.35 39.79
CA GLU A 323 1.02 -30.71 40.23
C GLU A 323 -0.21 -31.65 40.10
N PRO A 324 -0.25 -32.57 39.10
CA PRO A 324 -1.41 -33.44 38.94
C PRO A 324 -1.26 -34.62 39.89
N ARG A 325 -2.32 -34.96 40.64
CA ARG A 325 -2.37 -36.22 41.39
C ARG A 325 -2.36 -37.45 40.48
N ASP A 326 -2.68 -37.32 39.17
CA ASP A 326 -2.72 -38.42 38.19
C ASP A 326 -2.54 -37.98 36.71
N TYR A 327 -1.76 -38.75 35.92
CA TYR A 327 -1.52 -38.54 34.48
C TYR A 327 -2.80 -38.60 33.61
N ARG A 328 -3.74 -39.47 33.96
CA ARG A 328 -5.03 -39.60 33.23
C ARG A 328 -5.96 -38.41 33.46
N SER A 329 -5.90 -37.79 34.63
CA SER A 329 -6.71 -36.60 34.95
C SER A 329 -6.20 -35.39 34.17
N TRP A 330 -4.88 -35.20 34.14
CA TRP A 330 -4.20 -34.18 33.33
C TRP A 330 -4.52 -34.31 31.83
N ARG A 331 -4.44 -35.52 31.28
CA ARG A 331 -4.71 -35.74 29.84
C ARG A 331 -6.19 -35.50 29.50
N LYS A 332 -7.12 -35.86 30.39
CA LYS A 332 -8.54 -35.50 30.26
C LYS A 332 -8.78 -34.00 30.38
N GLN A 333 -8.04 -33.30 31.26
CA GLN A 333 -8.08 -31.84 31.34
C GLN A 333 -7.60 -31.22 30.04
N ILE A 334 -6.52 -31.70 29.44
CA ILE A 334 -6.02 -31.23 28.14
C ILE A 334 -7.05 -31.46 27.03
N THR A 335 -7.65 -32.65 26.94
CA THR A 335 -8.68 -32.92 25.92
C THR A 335 -9.93 -32.06 26.15
N THR A 336 -10.29 -31.80 27.43
CA THR A 336 -11.36 -30.86 27.78
C THR A 336 -10.99 -29.42 27.43
N LEU A 337 -9.76 -29.00 27.68
CA LEU A 337 -9.17 -27.71 27.32
C LEU A 337 -9.18 -27.51 25.80
N GLU A 338 -8.81 -28.53 25.04
CA GLU A 338 -8.84 -28.52 23.57
C GLU A 338 -10.27 -28.38 23.06
N ALA A 339 -11.20 -29.20 23.57
CA ALA A 339 -12.60 -29.16 23.18
C ALA A 339 -13.27 -27.82 23.58
N ALA A 340 -12.97 -27.30 24.77
CA ALA A 340 -13.48 -26.03 25.27
C ALA A 340 -12.85 -24.83 24.53
N ALA A 341 -11.56 -24.88 24.22
CA ALA A 341 -10.91 -23.87 23.38
C ALA A 341 -11.52 -23.84 21.97
N ALA A 342 -11.87 -25.00 21.40
CA ALA A 342 -12.58 -25.09 20.13
C ALA A 342 -14.04 -24.60 20.21
N ALA A 343 -14.70 -24.78 21.36
CA ALA A 343 -16.10 -24.38 21.60
C ALA A 343 -16.26 -22.90 22.02
N GLY A 344 -15.21 -22.26 22.52
CA GLY A 344 -15.17 -20.84 22.88
C GLY A 344 -14.51 -20.57 24.23
N HIS A 345 -13.49 -19.69 24.22
CA HIS A 345 -12.75 -19.08 25.35
C HIS A 345 -12.70 -19.89 26.65
N HIS A 346 -11.68 -20.75 26.79
CA HIS A 346 -11.40 -21.47 28.04
C HIS A 346 -10.25 -20.80 28.80
N VAL A 347 -10.41 -20.56 30.11
CA VAL A 347 -9.40 -19.91 30.96
C VAL A 347 -9.15 -20.77 32.19
N GLU A 348 -7.90 -21.13 32.45
CA GLU A 348 -7.45 -21.83 33.66
C GLU A 348 -6.37 -21.06 34.39
N THR A 349 -6.29 -21.28 35.72
CA THR A 349 -5.23 -20.73 36.57
C THR A 349 -4.36 -21.87 37.07
N TRP A 350 -3.08 -21.82 36.71
CA TRP A 350 -2.07 -22.82 37.06
C TRP A 350 -1.19 -22.32 38.19
N SER A 351 -1.23 -22.99 39.34
CA SER A 351 -0.29 -22.73 40.45
C SER A 351 0.95 -23.59 40.26
N LEU A 352 2.10 -22.96 40.07
CA LEU A 352 3.36 -23.62 39.78
C LEU A 352 4.25 -23.79 41.02
N PRO A 353 5.16 -24.78 41.04
CA PRO A 353 6.22 -24.86 42.03
C PRO A 353 7.06 -23.58 42.06
N GLY A 354 7.43 -23.11 43.26
CA GLY A 354 8.13 -21.84 43.43
C GLY A 354 7.22 -20.61 43.59
N GLY A 355 5.90 -20.81 43.73
CA GLY A 355 4.95 -19.75 44.07
C GLY A 355 4.46 -18.91 42.89
N ARG A 356 4.91 -19.23 41.67
CA ARG A 356 4.41 -18.59 40.46
C ARG A 356 2.97 -19.04 40.16
N THR A 357 2.17 -18.17 39.58
CA THR A 357 0.81 -18.49 39.16
C THR A 357 0.57 -18.00 37.74
N TYR A 358 0.28 -18.92 36.82
CA TYR A 358 0.02 -18.61 35.42
C TYR A 358 -1.47 -18.65 35.10
N ARG A 359 -1.92 -17.77 34.24
CA ARG A 359 -3.23 -17.85 33.59
C ARG A 359 -3.03 -18.44 32.21
N VAL A 360 -3.61 -19.60 31.95
CA VAL A 360 -3.54 -20.28 30.67
C VAL A 360 -4.88 -20.16 29.96
N THR A 361 -4.88 -19.56 28.78
CA THR A 361 -6.10 -19.32 28.00
C THR A 361 -6.03 -20.05 26.67
N GLY A 362 -7.03 -20.87 26.37
CA GLY A 362 -7.20 -21.52 25.07
C GLY A 362 -8.28 -20.81 24.25
N ARG A 363 -7.97 -20.44 23.00
CA ARG A 363 -8.92 -19.76 22.09
C ARG A 363 -8.91 -20.41 20.71
N PRO A 364 -10.05 -20.42 20.00
CA PRO A 364 -10.08 -20.85 18.61
C PRO A 364 -9.41 -19.78 17.74
N HIS A 365 -8.67 -20.22 16.72
CA HIS A 365 -8.02 -19.36 15.74
C HIS A 365 -8.55 -19.68 14.33
N PRO A 366 -8.56 -18.72 13.38
CA PRO A 366 -9.09 -18.95 12.04
C PRO A 366 -8.53 -20.21 11.38
N GLY A 367 -9.38 -20.86 10.59
CA GLY A 367 -9.01 -22.10 9.92
C GLY A 367 -8.85 -23.29 10.88
N GLY A 368 -9.56 -23.36 12.01
CA GLY A 368 -9.58 -24.55 12.88
C GLY A 368 -8.29 -24.76 13.70
N ALA A 369 -7.41 -23.78 13.69
CA ALA A 369 -6.24 -23.69 14.56
C ALA A 369 -6.67 -23.35 16.00
N ILE A 370 -5.78 -23.61 16.95
CA ILE A 370 -5.99 -23.30 18.38
C ILE A 370 -4.80 -22.48 18.88
N ALA A 371 -5.10 -21.40 19.61
CA ALA A 371 -4.10 -20.57 20.27
C ALA A 371 -4.12 -20.78 21.79
N PHE A 372 -2.93 -20.97 22.37
CA PHE A 372 -2.71 -20.97 23.82
C PHE A 372 -1.94 -19.73 24.23
N LEU A 373 -2.42 -19.08 25.29
CA LEU A 373 -1.81 -17.91 25.90
C LEU A 373 -1.40 -18.24 27.33
N PHE A 374 -0.17 -17.92 27.70
CA PHE A 374 0.41 -18.10 29.03
C PHE A 374 0.77 -16.74 29.62
N ASP A 375 0.13 -16.38 30.72
CA ASP A 375 0.28 -15.06 31.35
C ASP A 375 0.70 -15.22 32.82
N ASP A 376 1.76 -14.52 33.25
CA ASP A 376 2.23 -14.58 34.64
C ASP A 376 1.45 -13.58 35.51
N ILE A 377 0.50 -14.11 36.29
CA ILE A 377 -0.34 -13.33 37.20
C ILE A 377 0.11 -13.44 38.66
N THR A 378 1.36 -13.83 38.90
CA THR A 378 1.92 -14.04 40.25
C THR A 378 1.80 -12.79 41.11
N SER A 379 2.16 -11.61 40.59
CA SER A 379 2.10 -10.36 41.35
C SER A 379 0.67 -9.98 41.72
N GLU A 380 -0.27 -10.13 40.79
CA GLU A 380 -1.70 -9.85 40.99
C GLU A 380 -2.30 -10.74 42.09
N ILE A 381 -2.03 -12.05 42.01
CA ILE A 381 -2.52 -13.03 42.97
C ILE A 381 -1.86 -12.86 44.34
N THR A 382 -0.55 -12.61 44.38
CA THR A 382 0.20 -12.44 45.64
C THR A 382 -0.29 -11.21 46.39
N LEU A 383 -0.52 -10.09 45.70
CA LEU A 383 -1.07 -8.88 46.30
C LEU A 383 -2.48 -9.13 46.86
N THR A 384 -3.34 -9.80 46.08
CA THR A 384 -4.70 -10.14 46.50
C THR A 384 -4.70 -11.06 47.73
N ARG A 385 -3.82 -12.06 47.76
CA ARG A 385 -3.66 -12.96 48.92
C ARG A 385 -3.15 -12.21 50.15
N LYS A 386 -2.12 -11.37 50.00
CA LYS A 386 -1.56 -10.57 51.10
C LYS A 386 -2.61 -9.64 51.69
N PHE A 387 -3.36 -8.92 50.85
CA PHE A 387 -4.43 -8.05 51.30
C PHE A 387 -5.51 -8.81 52.08
N ARG A 388 -5.95 -9.98 51.58
CA ARG A 388 -6.90 -10.84 52.30
C ARG A 388 -6.33 -11.35 53.64
N ALA A 389 -5.05 -11.71 53.67
CA ALA A 389 -4.38 -12.15 54.89
C ALA A 389 -4.30 -11.02 55.92
N GLU A 390 -3.99 -9.79 55.51
CA GLU A 390 -3.97 -8.61 56.39
C GLU A 390 -5.37 -8.28 56.94
N LEU A 391 -6.42 -8.34 56.11
CA LEU A 391 -7.80 -8.19 56.57
C LEU A 391 -8.19 -9.26 57.58
N SER A 392 -7.82 -10.52 57.32
CA SER A 392 -8.09 -11.64 58.23
C SER A 392 -7.34 -11.47 59.55
N LEU A 393 -6.07 -11.08 59.51
CA LEU A 393 -5.28 -10.78 60.71
C LEU A 393 -5.90 -9.63 61.50
N GLY A 394 -6.33 -8.56 60.83
CA GLY A 394 -7.03 -7.44 61.47
C GLY A 394 -8.29 -7.90 62.21
N SER A 395 -9.11 -8.74 61.59
CA SER A 395 -10.29 -9.34 62.23
C SER A 395 -9.91 -10.18 63.45
N GLN A 396 -8.90 -11.04 63.33
CA GLN A 396 -8.43 -11.90 64.43
C GLN A 396 -7.88 -11.09 65.61
N VAL A 397 -7.15 -10.01 65.35
CA VAL A 397 -6.65 -9.10 66.38
C VAL A 397 -7.82 -8.43 67.11
N LEU A 398 -8.84 -7.95 66.37
CA LEU A 398 -10.03 -7.35 66.98
C LEU A 398 -10.82 -8.36 67.83
N ASP A 399 -10.92 -9.61 67.38
CA ASP A 399 -11.56 -10.70 68.11
C ASP A 399 -10.79 -11.15 69.35
N GLY A 400 -9.48 -10.88 69.42
CA GLY A 400 -8.64 -11.12 70.59
C GLY A 400 -8.75 -10.03 71.68
N LEU A 401 -9.39 -8.90 71.39
CA LEU A 401 -9.58 -7.84 72.39
C LEU A 401 -10.71 -8.21 73.36
N GLU A 402 -10.43 -8.12 74.66
CA GLU A 402 -11.41 -8.40 75.73
C GLU A 402 -12.57 -7.38 75.76
N ARG A 403 -12.36 -6.20 75.20
CA ARG A 403 -13.36 -5.13 75.18
C ARG A 403 -14.31 -5.35 74.02
N ALA A 404 -15.61 -5.24 74.27
CA ALA A 404 -16.64 -5.37 73.25
C ALA A 404 -16.62 -4.15 72.31
N LEU A 405 -16.57 -4.40 71.01
CA LEU A 405 -16.46 -3.38 69.95
C LEU A 405 -17.54 -3.57 68.90
N ILE A 406 -18.10 -2.45 68.44
CA ILE A 406 -19.03 -2.36 67.31
C ILE A 406 -18.73 -1.10 66.52
N VAL A 407 -18.74 -1.22 65.19
CA VAL A 407 -18.47 -0.11 64.27
C VAL A 407 -19.64 0.11 63.33
N PHE A 408 -20.06 1.36 63.20
CA PHE A 408 -21.11 1.79 62.27
C PHE A 408 -20.51 2.62 61.13
N ASN A 409 -21.09 2.52 59.94
CA ASN A 409 -20.80 3.47 58.85
C ASN A 409 -21.63 4.77 59.02
N ALA A 410 -21.38 5.75 58.14
CA ALA A 410 -22.09 7.03 58.17
C ALA A 410 -23.61 6.92 58.00
N VAL A 411 -24.11 5.80 57.46
CA VAL A 411 -25.55 5.53 57.26
C VAL A 411 -26.14 4.69 58.41
N GLY A 412 -25.35 4.40 59.45
CA GLY A 412 -25.79 3.63 60.61
C GLY A 412 -25.87 2.11 60.39
N GLN A 413 -25.32 1.57 59.31
CA GLN A 413 -25.15 0.12 59.14
C GLN A 413 -23.97 -0.38 59.95
N VAL A 414 -24.11 -1.55 60.55
CA VAL A 414 -23.01 -2.21 61.26
C VAL A 414 -22.00 -2.71 60.23
N VAL A 415 -20.76 -2.21 60.35
CA VAL A 415 -19.63 -2.59 59.51
C VAL A 415 -18.91 -3.80 60.08
N MET A 416 -18.77 -3.85 61.41
CA MET A 416 -18.17 -4.98 62.12
C MET A 416 -18.55 -4.97 63.60
N VAL A 417 -18.46 -6.15 64.20
CA VAL A 417 -18.48 -6.41 65.64
C VAL A 417 -17.32 -7.37 65.94
N ASN A 418 -16.75 -7.31 67.14
CA ASN A 418 -15.77 -8.30 67.56
C ASN A 418 -16.39 -9.41 68.41
N ARG A 419 -15.66 -10.51 68.61
CA ARG A 419 -16.07 -11.64 69.44
C ARG A 419 -16.55 -11.24 70.84
N ALA A 420 -15.86 -10.30 71.51
CA ALA A 420 -16.26 -9.84 72.84
C ALA A 420 -17.64 -9.16 72.85
N TYR A 421 -17.99 -8.42 71.79
CA TYR A 421 -19.33 -7.85 71.65
C TYR A 421 -20.40 -8.94 71.51
N THR A 422 -20.16 -9.93 70.64
CA THR A 422 -21.10 -11.05 70.47
C THR A 422 -21.25 -11.88 71.75
N GLN A 423 -20.18 -12.06 72.52
CA GLN A 423 -20.24 -12.74 73.82
C GLN A 423 -21.00 -11.93 74.88
N LEU A 424 -20.86 -10.60 74.86
CA LEU A 424 -21.51 -9.71 75.81
C LEU A 424 -23.02 -9.63 75.55
N TRP A 425 -23.43 -9.43 74.30
CA TRP A 425 -24.81 -9.11 73.95
C TRP A 425 -25.59 -10.27 73.30
N GLY A 426 -24.93 -11.37 72.92
CA GLY A 426 -25.55 -12.56 72.34
C GLY A 426 -26.04 -12.41 70.90
N GLU A 427 -26.36 -11.20 70.46
CA GLU A 427 -26.91 -10.89 69.14
C GLU A 427 -26.05 -9.85 68.40
N ASN A 428 -25.90 -10.06 67.08
CA ASN A 428 -25.17 -9.15 66.21
C ASN A 428 -26.16 -8.30 65.39
N PRO A 429 -26.32 -6.99 65.71
CA PRO A 429 -27.25 -6.13 64.99
C PRO A 429 -26.77 -5.85 63.56
N GLY A 430 -27.72 -5.65 62.63
CA GLY A 430 -27.40 -5.19 61.27
C GLY A 430 -27.33 -3.67 61.14
N ARG A 431 -28.05 -2.93 62.00
CA ARG A 431 -28.10 -1.47 62.02
C ARG A 431 -28.01 -0.91 63.44
N MET A 432 -27.67 0.36 63.53
CA MET A 432 -27.62 1.12 64.78
C MET A 432 -28.95 1.11 65.55
N SER A 433 -30.09 1.20 64.84
CA SER A 433 -31.41 1.11 65.46
C SER A 433 -31.65 -0.24 66.17
N ASP A 434 -31.09 -1.32 65.63
CA ASP A 434 -31.22 -2.66 66.20
C ASP A 434 -30.26 -2.79 67.39
N ALA A 435 -29.04 -2.25 67.27
CA ALA A 435 -28.08 -2.19 68.36
C ALA A 435 -28.63 -1.43 69.57
N LEU A 436 -29.28 -0.29 69.36
CA LEU A 436 -29.91 0.51 70.42
C LEU A 436 -31.05 -0.27 71.12
N LYS A 437 -31.81 -1.09 70.40
CA LYS A 437 -32.84 -1.97 70.99
C LYS A 437 -32.18 -3.06 71.85
N ILE A 438 -31.13 -3.69 71.34
CA ILE A 438 -30.37 -4.72 72.08
C ILE A 438 -29.79 -4.12 73.37
N TRP A 439 -29.18 -2.93 73.31
CA TRP A 439 -28.59 -2.28 74.49
C TRP A 439 -29.62 -1.76 75.48
N ARG A 440 -30.85 -1.46 75.04
CA ARG A 440 -31.96 -1.10 75.94
C ARG A 440 -32.39 -2.28 76.80
N GLY A 441 -32.36 -3.50 76.23
CA GLY A 441 -32.82 -4.71 76.91
C GLY A 441 -34.23 -4.56 77.49
N ASP A 442 -34.45 -5.16 78.67
CA ASP A 442 -35.72 -5.13 79.40
C ASP A 442 -35.85 -3.94 80.37
N TRP A 443 -34.92 -2.98 80.32
CA TRP A 443 -34.90 -1.85 81.26
C TRP A 443 -35.97 -0.80 80.89
N ALA A 444 -36.85 -0.47 81.84
CA ALA A 444 -37.93 0.51 81.65
C ALA A 444 -37.38 1.94 81.47
N GLU A 445 -36.40 2.31 82.28
CA GLU A 445 -35.50 3.43 82.01
C GLU A 445 -34.10 2.84 81.86
N ALA A 446 -33.39 3.15 80.77
CA ALA A 446 -32.04 2.67 80.49
C ALA A 446 -31.04 3.84 80.67
N PRO A 447 -30.58 4.13 81.91
CA PRO A 447 -29.69 5.26 82.16
C PRO A 447 -28.43 5.18 81.30
N GLY A 448 -28.08 6.31 80.68
CA GLY A 448 -26.91 6.45 79.82
C GLY A 448 -27.05 5.90 78.40
N LEU A 449 -28.14 5.17 78.07
CA LEU A 449 -28.46 4.81 76.68
C LEU A 449 -28.92 6.03 75.88
N ALA A 450 -29.75 6.91 76.46
CA ALA A 450 -30.19 8.15 75.80
C ALA A 450 -29.01 9.07 75.48
N GLU A 451 -27.99 9.07 76.36
CA GLU A 451 -26.75 9.80 76.13
C GLU A 451 -25.95 9.18 74.98
N LEU A 452 -25.79 7.86 74.96
CA LEU A 452 -25.13 7.14 73.87
C LEU A 452 -25.86 7.33 72.53
N GLU A 453 -27.19 7.29 72.50
CA GLU A 453 -28.01 7.51 71.31
C GLU A 453 -27.85 8.94 70.76
N ARG A 454 -27.81 9.93 71.66
CA ARG A 454 -27.56 11.33 71.31
C ARG A 454 -26.18 11.53 70.70
N GLU A 455 -25.14 10.94 71.30
CA GLU A 455 -23.78 11.02 70.75
C GLU A 455 -23.66 10.26 69.42
N LEU A 456 -24.31 9.09 69.29
CA LEU A 456 -24.37 8.35 68.04
C LEU A 456 -25.11 9.09 66.91
N SER A 457 -25.96 10.06 67.25
CA SER A 457 -26.70 10.89 66.29
C SER A 457 -26.01 12.22 65.96
N ARG A 458 -24.96 12.62 66.69
CA ARG A 458 -24.25 13.89 66.46
C ARG A 458 -23.27 13.80 65.30
N ASP A 459 -23.41 14.66 64.30
CA ASP A 459 -22.41 14.82 63.24
C ASP A 459 -21.24 15.67 63.72
N GLY A 460 -20.18 15.04 64.23
CA GLY A 460 -19.03 15.76 64.76
C GLY A 460 -17.72 14.96 64.77
N VAL A 461 -16.62 15.66 64.51
CA VAL A 461 -15.24 15.18 64.64
C VAL A 461 -14.65 15.86 65.88
N GLY A 462 -14.67 15.20 67.04
CA GLY A 462 -13.87 15.65 68.17
C GLY A 462 -14.46 15.37 69.54
N GLY A 463 -14.17 14.19 70.08
CA GLY A 463 -14.44 13.83 71.47
C GLY A 463 -14.18 12.34 71.70
N GLN A 464 -13.42 11.98 72.74
CA GLN A 464 -13.60 10.66 73.35
C GLN A 464 -14.83 10.77 74.23
N ASP A 465 -15.99 10.65 73.61
CA ASP A 465 -17.25 10.66 74.36
C ASP A 465 -17.32 9.37 75.16
N ARG A 466 -17.58 9.51 76.45
CA ARG A 466 -17.59 8.42 77.40
C ARG A 466 -18.83 8.53 78.27
N GLY A 467 -19.39 7.38 78.60
CA GLY A 467 -20.49 7.29 79.53
C GLY A 467 -20.55 5.91 80.12
N VAL A 468 -21.66 5.64 80.79
CA VAL A 468 -21.96 4.37 81.43
C VAL A 468 -23.33 3.92 80.97
N ILE A 469 -23.52 2.62 80.83
CA ILE A 469 -24.77 1.97 80.43
C ILE A 469 -24.94 0.69 81.24
N PHE A 470 -26.18 0.27 81.48
CA PHE A 470 -26.43 -1.05 82.05
C PHE A 470 -26.20 -2.14 81.01
N GLY A 471 -25.39 -3.14 81.38
CA GLY A 471 -25.21 -4.33 80.58
C GLY A 471 -26.43 -5.26 80.61
N PRO A 472 -26.39 -6.34 79.82
CA PRO A 472 -27.39 -7.40 79.89
C PRO A 472 -27.39 -8.07 81.28
N ALA A 473 -28.44 -8.84 81.57
CA ALA A 473 -28.66 -9.41 82.91
C ALA A 473 -27.41 -10.13 83.45
N GLY A 474 -26.91 -9.69 84.61
CA GLY A 474 -25.75 -10.27 85.29
C GLY A 474 -24.39 -9.64 84.98
N THR A 475 -24.28 -8.66 84.05
CA THR A 475 -23.00 -8.01 83.73
C THR A 475 -22.73 -6.69 84.47
N GLY A 476 -23.75 -6.10 85.10
CA GLY A 476 -23.63 -4.84 85.85
C GLY A 476 -23.48 -3.60 84.96
N VAL A 477 -22.82 -2.55 85.48
CA VAL A 477 -22.61 -1.29 84.75
C VAL A 477 -21.39 -1.40 83.83
N LEU A 478 -21.57 -1.04 82.57
CA LEU A 478 -20.53 -1.00 81.55
C LEU A 478 -20.17 0.45 81.23
N ALA A 479 -18.88 0.75 81.16
CA ALA A 479 -18.42 2.00 80.59
C ALA A 479 -18.38 1.88 79.06
N TRP A 480 -18.98 2.84 78.37
CA TRP A 480 -18.86 2.97 76.92
C TRP A 480 -17.94 4.13 76.55
N SER A 481 -17.23 4.00 75.43
CA SER A 481 -16.51 5.10 74.81
C SER A 481 -16.71 5.08 73.31
N MET A 482 -16.93 6.24 72.71
CA MET A 482 -17.05 6.41 71.27
C MET A 482 -15.75 6.97 70.68
N THR A 483 -15.43 6.55 69.46
CA THR A 483 -14.31 7.09 68.69
C THR A 483 -14.71 7.20 67.23
N ALA A 484 -14.55 8.38 66.64
CA ALA A 484 -14.74 8.60 65.22
C ALA A 484 -13.57 7.98 64.43
N LEU A 485 -13.89 7.30 63.33
CA LEU A 485 -12.95 6.67 62.41
C LEU A 485 -13.03 7.34 61.02
N PRO A 486 -12.00 7.22 60.18
CA PRO A 486 -12.00 7.77 58.83
C PRO A 486 -13.21 7.30 58.00
N GLY A 487 -13.72 8.19 57.13
CA GLY A 487 -14.87 7.91 56.27
C GLY A 487 -16.22 7.97 56.98
N GLY A 488 -16.34 8.77 58.05
CA GLY A 488 -17.60 8.96 58.79
C GLY A 488 -18.04 7.75 59.61
N LYS A 489 -17.13 6.78 59.82
CA LYS A 489 -17.41 5.59 60.63
C LYS A 489 -17.32 5.93 62.11
N ARG A 490 -18.09 5.25 62.95
CA ARG A 490 -18.08 5.44 64.42
C ARG A 490 -17.89 4.11 65.10
N MET A 491 -16.93 4.04 66.01
CA MET A 491 -16.67 2.86 66.84
C MET A 491 -17.17 3.11 68.25
N VAL A 492 -17.99 2.20 68.76
CA VAL A 492 -18.40 2.15 70.17
C VAL A 492 -17.68 0.99 70.84
N ARG A 493 -17.09 1.27 72.00
CA ARG A 493 -16.38 0.30 72.83
C ARG A 493 -17.04 0.19 74.19
N PHE A 494 -17.35 -1.02 74.63
CA PHE A 494 -17.84 -1.32 75.98
C PHE A 494 -16.75 -2.05 76.79
N ALA A 495 -16.63 -1.67 78.05
CA ALA A 495 -15.76 -2.31 79.03
C ALA A 495 -16.44 -2.32 80.39
N ALA A 496 -16.01 -3.20 81.31
CA ALA A 496 -16.47 -3.15 82.69
C ALA A 496 -16.19 -1.76 83.30
N ALA A 497 -17.19 -1.16 83.95
CA ALA A 497 -17.01 0.12 84.61
C ALA A 497 -16.02 -0.02 85.79
N SER A 498 -15.09 0.92 85.92
CA SER A 498 -14.21 0.98 87.09
C SER A 498 -15.02 1.41 88.32
N ALA A 499 -14.62 1.02 89.54
CA ALA A 499 -15.34 1.36 90.78
C ALA A 499 -15.64 2.87 90.94
N SER A 500 -14.73 3.74 90.46
CA SER A 500 -14.92 5.21 90.46
C SER A 500 -15.94 5.72 89.43
N GLN A 501 -16.26 4.95 88.38
CA GLN A 501 -17.25 5.30 87.34
C GLN A 501 -18.64 4.71 87.65
N ALA A 502 -18.70 3.66 88.47
CA ALA A 502 -19.95 3.07 88.92
C ALA A 502 -20.70 3.97 89.93
N ASP A 503 -19.98 4.75 90.74
CA ASP A 503 -20.56 5.69 91.72
C ASP A 503 -21.32 6.85 91.06
N THR A 504 -20.98 7.22 89.82
CA THR A 504 -21.67 8.27 89.07
C THR A 504 -22.97 7.79 88.41
N ALA A 505 -23.26 6.48 88.47
CA ALA A 505 -24.37 5.82 87.77
C ALA A 505 -25.45 5.24 88.71
N GLN A 506 -25.45 5.60 90.00
CA GLN A 506 -26.50 5.12 90.92
C GLN A 506 -27.89 5.66 90.52
N PRO A 507 -28.91 4.81 90.38
CA PRO A 507 -30.29 5.24 90.18
C PRO A 507 -30.86 5.85 91.48
N PRO A 508 -31.97 6.60 91.44
CA PRO A 508 -32.69 6.96 92.65
C PRO A 508 -33.17 5.67 93.33
N VAL A 509 -32.93 5.56 94.63
CA VAL A 509 -33.33 4.43 95.47
C VAL A 509 -34.86 4.42 95.60
N GLU A 510 -35.58 3.85 94.63
CA GLU A 510 -37.01 3.52 94.75
C GLU A 510 -37.50 2.56 93.65
N ALA A 511 -36.99 1.32 93.59
CA ALA A 511 -37.61 0.26 92.77
C ALA A 511 -37.30 -1.19 93.23
N LEU A 512 -37.03 -1.41 94.52
CA LEU A 512 -36.97 -2.76 95.12
C LEU A 512 -38.00 -2.86 96.24
N ALA A 513 -39.27 -2.91 95.89
CA ALA A 513 -40.33 -3.41 96.75
C ALA A 513 -41.29 -4.26 95.91
N GLY A 514 -41.10 -5.57 95.94
CA GLY A 514 -42.04 -6.51 95.32
C GLY A 514 -43.41 -6.47 96.02
N PRO A 515 -44.52 -6.77 95.33
CA PRO A 515 -45.79 -6.98 95.99
C PRO A 515 -45.81 -8.41 96.58
N GLY A 516 -45.85 -8.50 97.90
CA GLY A 516 -46.20 -9.72 98.61
C GLY A 516 -47.60 -10.17 98.22
N ARG A 517 -47.72 -11.40 97.68
CA ARG A 517 -49.01 -12.08 97.55
C ARG A 517 -49.36 -12.75 98.88
N GLN A 518 -50.37 -12.20 99.54
CA GLN A 518 -51.09 -12.84 100.64
C GLN A 518 -51.73 -14.14 100.17
N ALA A 519 -51.66 -15.14 101.04
CA ALA A 519 -52.45 -16.36 100.96
C ALA A 519 -53.90 -16.08 101.37
N GLN A 520 -54.87 -16.48 100.54
CA GLN A 520 -56.22 -16.85 100.98
C GLN A 520 -56.72 -18.07 100.20
N SER A 521 -56.73 -19.19 100.92
CA SER A 521 -57.74 -20.26 100.97
C SER A 521 -58.86 -20.26 99.91
N LEU A 522 -58.96 -21.36 99.17
CA LEU A 522 -60.24 -22.00 98.85
C LEU A 522 -60.05 -23.53 98.79
N LYS A 523 -60.51 -24.19 99.86
CA LYS A 523 -61.02 -25.57 99.84
C LYS A 523 -62.53 -25.48 99.63
N ALA A 524 -63.02 -26.03 98.52
CA ALA A 524 -64.25 -26.82 98.39
C ALA A 524 -64.32 -27.32 96.94
#